data_AF-A0A8S9YR13-F1
#
_entry.id   AF-A0A8S9YR13-F1
#
_cell.length_a   1.000
_cell.length_b   1.000
_cell.length_c   1.000
_cell.angle_alpha   90.00
_cell.angle_beta   90.00
_cell.angle_gamma   90.00
#
_symmetry.space_group_name_H-M   'P 1'
#
loop_
_entity.id
_entity.type
_entity.pdbx_description
1 polymer ?
#
loop_
_entity_poly.entity_id
_entity_poly.type
_entity_poly.pdbx_seq_one_letter_code
_entity_poly.pdbx_strand_id
1 'polypeptide(L)'
;MPKNKGKGGKNRRRGKNENESQKRELIYKEDGQEYAKVERLLGNGRLEAYCFDGVKRLCHIRGKLRKKVWISNGDIILVGLRSYQDQKADVIMKYQNDEARTLKSLGEIPDTVKLEENNDIQFDANAALLEEDGEEGSASGSDDDEDESGSNDGDSDDSDDVEESIQRYRYDYGGGKDMRSNRRK
;
A
#
# COMPACT_ATOMS: atom_id res chain seq x y z
N MET A 1 17.46 17.75 -34.00
CA MET A 1 16.83 17.20 -32.77
C MET A 1 15.59 18.03 -32.48
N PRO A 2 14.43 17.40 -32.17
CA PRO A 2 14.17 16.91 -30.82
C PRO A 2 13.75 15.43 -30.78
N LYS A 3 14.01 14.83 -29.62
CA LYS A 3 13.81 13.44 -29.25
C LYS A 3 12.34 13.16 -28.87
N ASN A 4 11.97 11.89 -29.03
CA ASN A 4 10.90 11.13 -28.35
C ASN A 4 9.70 10.70 -29.20
N LYS A 5 9.81 9.50 -29.79
CA LYS A 5 8.69 8.55 -29.83
C LYS A 5 9.02 7.39 -28.88
N GLY A 6 8.76 7.64 -27.61
CA GLY A 6 8.96 6.67 -26.54
C GLY A 6 8.17 5.38 -26.76
N LYS A 7 8.81 4.25 -26.45
CA LYS A 7 8.29 2.90 -26.17
C LYS A 7 6.81 2.66 -26.53
N GLY A 8 6.52 2.54 -27.83
CA GLY A 8 5.28 1.96 -28.34
C GLY A 8 5.32 0.43 -28.30
N GLY A 9 5.33 -0.17 -27.11
CA GLY A 9 5.28 -1.62 -26.95
C GLY A 9 3.88 -2.17 -27.26
N LYS A 10 3.80 -3.29 -28.01
CA LYS A 10 2.56 -4.01 -28.39
C LYS A 10 1.65 -4.41 -27.20
N ASN A 11 2.12 -4.28 -25.96
CA ASN A 11 1.38 -4.56 -24.74
C ASN A 11 0.56 -3.38 -24.21
N ARG A 12 0.80 -2.13 -24.67
CA ARG A 12 0.08 -0.95 -24.15
C ARG A 12 -1.35 -0.82 -24.69
N ARG A 13 -1.68 -1.49 -25.80
CA ARG A 13 -3.01 -1.43 -26.45
C ARG A 13 -4.00 -2.52 -26.02
N ARG A 14 -3.66 -3.37 -25.04
CA ARG A 14 -4.55 -4.48 -24.61
C ARG A 14 -5.37 -4.20 -23.35
N GLY A 15 -5.17 -3.06 -22.68
CA GLY A 15 -5.97 -2.69 -21.52
C GLY A 15 -7.28 -2.05 -21.96
N LYS A 16 -8.41 -2.74 -21.74
CA LYS A 16 -9.74 -2.11 -21.80
C LYS A 16 -9.84 -1.23 -20.55
N ASN A 17 -9.76 0.07 -20.72
CA ASN A 17 -9.88 1.04 -19.62
C ASN A 17 -11.34 1.06 -19.16
N GLU A 18 -11.71 0.16 -18.25
CA GLU A 18 -13.00 0.21 -17.58
C GLU A 18 -12.84 1.09 -16.35
N ASN A 19 -13.56 2.22 -16.34
CA ASN A 19 -13.51 3.18 -15.25
C ASN A 19 -14.08 2.52 -13.99
N GLU A 20 -13.22 2.24 -13.01
CA GLU A 20 -13.59 1.62 -11.74
C GLU A 20 -14.12 2.62 -10.72
N SER A 21 -13.94 3.92 -10.98
CA SER A 21 -14.40 5.02 -10.11
C SER A 21 -15.84 5.47 -10.37
N GLN A 22 -16.55 4.88 -11.35
CA GLN A 22 -17.98 5.17 -11.49
C GLN A 22 -18.75 4.41 -10.42
N LYS A 23 -19.56 5.13 -9.63
CA LYS A 23 -20.49 4.54 -8.65
C LYS A 23 -21.32 3.47 -9.34
N ARG A 24 -21.12 2.21 -8.94
CA ARG A 24 -21.89 1.06 -9.41
C ARG A 24 -23.06 0.84 -8.47
N GLU A 25 -24.04 0.09 -8.95
CA GLU A 25 -25.14 -0.36 -8.10
C GLU A 25 -24.60 -1.37 -7.07
N LEU A 26 -25.05 -1.22 -5.82
CA LEU A 26 -24.69 -2.13 -4.74
C LEU A 26 -25.32 -3.49 -5.00
N ILE A 27 -24.48 -4.53 -5.04
CA ILE A 27 -24.93 -5.91 -5.22
C ILE A 27 -25.12 -6.54 -3.84
N TYR A 28 -26.31 -7.09 -3.60
CA TYR A 28 -26.64 -7.81 -2.38
C TYR A 28 -26.26 -9.29 -2.48
N LYS A 29 -26.14 -9.97 -1.33
CA LYS A 29 -25.96 -11.42 -1.32
C LYS A 29 -27.23 -12.13 -1.82
N GLU A 30 -27.02 -13.21 -2.55
CA GLU A 30 -28.07 -14.14 -2.99
C GLU A 30 -27.95 -15.47 -2.25
N ASP A 31 -28.87 -16.40 -2.52
CA ASP A 31 -28.78 -17.75 -1.97
C ASP A 31 -27.47 -18.45 -2.41
N GLY A 32 -26.81 -19.11 -1.46
CA GLY A 32 -25.47 -19.68 -1.65
C GLY A 32 -24.32 -18.67 -1.69
N GLN A 33 -24.56 -17.41 -1.34
CA GLN A 33 -23.54 -16.37 -1.17
C GLN A 33 -23.57 -15.81 0.24
N GLU A 34 -22.42 -15.35 0.72
CA GLU A 34 -22.32 -14.73 2.04
C GLU A 34 -21.31 -13.59 2.01
N TYR A 35 -21.48 -12.63 2.91
CA TYR A 35 -20.52 -11.57 3.12
C TYR A 35 -19.33 -12.11 3.94
N ALA A 36 -18.14 -11.59 3.72
CA ALA A 36 -16.98 -11.96 4.52
C ALA A 36 -15.97 -10.81 4.67
N LYS A 37 -15.20 -10.86 5.75
CA LYS A 37 -14.03 -10.00 5.97
C LYS A 37 -12.76 -10.78 5.72
N VAL A 38 -11.83 -10.21 4.96
CA VAL A 38 -10.51 -10.82 4.72
C VAL A 38 -9.67 -10.75 5.99
N GLU A 39 -9.22 -11.91 6.51
CA GLU A 39 -8.30 -11.96 7.65
C GLU A 39 -6.85 -11.91 7.17
N ARG A 40 -6.47 -12.84 6.28
CA ARG A 40 -5.10 -12.95 5.79
C ARG A 40 -5.02 -13.47 4.35
N LEU A 41 -4.02 -12.99 3.62
CA LEU A 41 -3.66 -13.50 2.30
C LEU A 41 -2.73 -14.70 2.44
N LEU A 42 -3.04 -15.80 1.74
CA LEU A 42 -2.24 -17.04 1.76
C LEU A 42 -1.27 -17.13 0.57
N GLY A 43 -1.42 -16.25 -0.42
CA GLY A 43 -0.68 -16.30 -1.68
C GLY A 43 -1.31 -17.25 -2.71
N ASN A 44 -0.72 -17.30 -3.91
CA ASN A 44 -1.24 -18.08 -5.05
C ASN A 44 -2.74 -17.88 -5.33
N GLY A 45 -3.25 -16.65 -5.15
CA GLY A 45 -4.66 -16.32 -5.33
C GLY A 45 -5.62 -16.93 -4.29
N ARG A 46 -5.12 -17.28 -3.10
CA ARG A 46 -5.93 -17.77 -1.97
C ARG A 46 -5.83 -16.81 -0.79
N LEU A 47 -6.91 -16.76 -0.02
CA LEU A 47 -7.00 -15.99 1.22
C LEU A 47 -7.86 -16.74 2.24
N GLU A 48 -7.70 -16.37 3.50
CA GLU A 48 -8.60 -16.76 4.57
C GLU A 48 -9.54 -15.60 4.88
N ALA A 49 -10.84 -15.87 4.88
CA ALA A 49 -11.87 -14.91 5.20
C ALA A 49 -12.75 -15.41 6.33
N TYR A 50 -13.15 -14.49 7.19
CA TYR A 50 -14.16 -14.69 8.20
C TYR A 50 -15.53 -14.35 7.60
N CYS A 51 -16.35 -15.36 7.36
CA CYS A 51 -17.70 -15.18 6.84
C CYS A 51 -18.64 -14.76 7.98
N PHE A 52 -19.67 -13.97 7.67
CA PHE A 52 -20.62 -13.49 8.67
C PHE A 52 -21.65 -14.55 9.12
N ASP A 53 -21.54 -15.76 8.59
CA ASP A 53 -22.12 -16.99 9.16
C ASP A 53 -21.36 -17.45 10.44
N GLY A 54 -20.20 -16.86 10.73
CA GLY A 54 -19.34 -17.18 11.86
C GLY A 54 -18.21 -18.18 11.55
N VAL A 55 -18.12 -18.67 10.31
CA VAL A 55 -17.16 -19.69 9.90
C VAL A 55 -15.97 -19.06 9.15
N LYS A 56 -14.76 -19.51 9.49
CA LYS A 56 -13.56 -19.17 8.73
C LYS A 56 -13.42 -20.10 7.53
N ARG A 57 -13.31 -19.52 6.34
CA ARG A 57 -13.25 -20.29 5.08
C ARG A 57 -12.01 -19.95 4.28
N LEU A 58 -11.49 -20.96 3.58
CA LEU A 58 -10.42 -20.79 2.60
C LEU A 58 -11.03 -20.34 1.28
N CYS A 59 -10.83 -19.07 0.93
CA CYS A 59 -11.38 -18.48 -0.28
C CYS A 59 -10.38 -18.50 -1.43
N HIS A 60 -10.88 -18.79 -2.63
CA HIS A 60 -10.12 -18.70 -3.87
C HIS A 60 -10.55 -17.48 -4.69
N ILE A 61 -9.60 -16.65 -5.10
CA ILE A 61 -9.88 -15.41 -5.82
C ILE A 61 -10.23 -15.75 -7.27
N ARG A 62 -11.46 -15.43 -7.69
CA ARG A 62 -11.91 -15.64 -9.07
C ARG A 62 -10.97 -14.94 -10.05
N GLY A 63 -10.66 -15.61 -11.17
CA GLY A 63 -9.70 -15.11 -12.15
C GLY A 63 -10.04 -13.72 -12.73
N LYS A 64 -11.34 -13.37 -12.76
CA LYS A 64 -11.82 -12.03 -13.16
C LYS A 64 -11.31 -10.94 -12.21
N LEU A 65 -11.30 -11.20 -10.90
CA LEU A 65 -10.83 -10.26 -9.88
C LEU A 65 -9.31 -10.15 -9.88
N ARG A 66 -8.58 -11.26 -10.00
CA ARG A 66 -7.10 -11.28 -9.96
C ARG A 66 -6.41 -10.30 -10.91
N LYS A 67 -7.07 -9.91 -12.01
CA LYS A 67 -6.54 -8.96 -13.00
C LYS A 67 -7.06 -7.53 -12.83
N LYS A 68 -8.18 -7.36 -12.16
CA LYS A 68 -8.90 -6.08 -12.07
C LYS A 68 -8.77 -5.43 -10.69
N VAL A 69 -8.97 -6.21 -9.64
CA VAL A 69 -9.13 -5.71 -8.28
C VAL A 69 -8.06 -6.30 -7.37
N TRP A 70 -7.42 -5.44 -6.60
CA TRP A 70 -6.48 -5.81 -5.55
C TRP A 70 -7.23 -5.96 -4.22
N ILE A 71 -6.97 -7.08 -3.55
CA ILE A 71 -7.60 -7.44 -2.27
C ILE A 71 -6.52 -7.45 -1.20
N SER A 72 -6.77 -6.73 -0.13
CA SER A 72 -5.92 -6.60 1.05
C SER A 72 -6.62 -7.19 2.28
N ASN A 73 -5.86 -7.38 3.35
CA ASN A 73 -6.40 -7.74 4.65
C ASN A 73 -7.37 -6.63 5.12
N GLY A 74 -8.46 -7.01 5.79
CA GLY A 74 -9.45 -6.05 6.29
C GLY A 74 -10.56 -5.68 5.31
N ASP A 75 -10.40 -5.98 4.02
CA ASP A 75 -11.41 -5.71 2.99
C ASP A 75 -12.70 -6.53 3.22
N ILE A 76 -13.84 -5.95 2.83
CA ILE A 76 -15.13 -6.63 2.79
C ILE A 76 -15.35 -7.21 1.39
N ILE A 77 -15.71 -8.48 1.33
CA ILE A 77 -15.87 -9.23 0.09
C ILE A 77 -17.20 -10.01 0.11
N LEU A 78 -17.69 -10.30 -1.10
CA LEU A 78 -18.78 -11.25 -1.32
C LEU A 78 -18.18 -12.60 -1.71
N VAL A 79 -18.55 -13.66 -0.98
CA VAL A 79 -18.10 -15.02 -1.24
C VAL A 79 -19.24 -15.89 -1.73
N GLY A 80 -18.96 -16.74 -2.72
CA GLY A 80 -19.84 -17.82 -3.15
C GLY A 80 -19.48 -19.10 -2.40
N LEU A 81 -20.46 -19.67 -1.72
CA LEU A 81 -20.31 -20.92 -0.98
C LEU A 81 -20.35 -22.12 -1.93
N ARG A 82 -19.74 -23.22 -1.52
CA ARG A 82 -19.79 -24.50 -2.23
C ARG A 82 -20.68 -25.46 -1.46
N SER A 83 -21.74 -25.95 -2.10
CA SER A 83 -22.69 -26.88 -1.48
C SER A 83 -22.05 -28.17 -0.93
N TYR A 84 -20.95 -28.62 -1.51
CA TYR A 84 -20.26 -29.86 -1.14
C TYR A 84 -19.04 -29.67 -0.22
N GLN A 85 -18.54 -28.45 -0.07
CA GLN A 85 -17.32 -28.14 0.71
C GLN A 85 -17.48 -26.81 1.43
N ASP A 86 -18.06 -26.83 2.62
CA ASP A 86 -18.29 -25.64 3.44
C ASP A 86 -16.98 -24.92 3.82
N GLN A 87 -15.91 -25.66 4.07
CA GLN A 87 -14.60 -25.08 4.42
C GLN A 87 -13.95 -24.24 3.29
N LYS A 88 -14.51 -24.26 2.08
CA LYS A 88 -13.97 -23.53 0.92
C LYS A 88 -15.03 -22.68 0.27
N ALA A 89 -14.61 -21.51 -0.20
CA ALA A 89 -15.46 -20.58 -0.93
C ALA A 89 -14.69 -19.95 -2.11
N ASP A 90 -15.41 -19.28 -2.99
CA ASP A 90 -14.83 -18.51 -4.10
C ASP A 90 -15.20 -17.03 -3.94
N VAL A 91 -14.23 -16.13 -4.13
CA VAL A 91 -14.47 -14.68 -4.04
C VAL A 91 -15.16 -14.20 -5.31
N ILE A 92 -16.34 -13.57 -5.16
CA ILE A 92 -17.15 -13.06 -6.28
C ILE A 92 -16.79 -11.61 -6.58
N MET A 93 -16.77 -10.76 -5.55
CA MET A 93 -16.47 -9.34 -5.65
C MET A 93 -15.89 -8.78 -4.34
N LYS A 94 -15.20 -7.65 -4.45
CA LYS A 94 -14.76 -6.82 -3.34
C LYS A 94 -15.67 -5.59 -3.29
N TYR A 95 -16.08 -5.21 -2.09
CA TYR A 95 -16.78 -3.95 -1.85
C TYR A 95 -15.77 -2.84 -1.56
N GLN A 96 -16.09 -1.64 -2.04
CA GLN A 96 -15.37 -0.44 -1.62
C GLN A 96 -15.79 -0.01 -0.21
N ASN A 97 -15.00 0.84 0.44
CA ASN A 97 -15.27 1.29 1.79
C ASN A 97 -16.64 1.99 1.92
N ASP A 98 -17.05 2.76 0.90
CA ASP A 98 -18.37 3.41 0.86
C ASP A 98 -19.53 2.42 0.73
N GLU A 99 -19.36 1.38 -0.08
CA GLU A 99 -20.32 0.30 -0.24
C GLU A 99 -20.43 -0.50 1.06
N ALA A 100 -19.31 -0.78 1.72
CA ALA A 100 -19.27 -1.46 3.01
C ALA A 100 -19.96 -0.64 4.12
N ARG A 101 -19.79 0.69 4.13
CA ARG A 101 -20.53 1.60 5.03
C ARG A 101 -22.03 1.55 4.76
N THR A 102 -22.43 1.50 3.49
CA THR A 102 -23.84 1.39 3.11
C THR A 102 -24.44 0.06 3.57
N LEU A 103 -23.73 -1.06 3.37
CA LEU A 103 -24.14 -2.39 3.85
C LEU A 103 -24.27 -2.45 5.37
N LYS A 104 -23.39 -1.74 6.09
CA LYS A 104 -23.48 -1.59 7.54
C LYS A 104 -24.74 -0.81 7.95
N SER A 105 -25.00 0.33 7.31
CA SER A 105 -26.21 1.13 7.56
C SER A 105 -27.51 0.38 7.25
N LEU A 106 -27.48 -0.56 6.30
CA LEU A 106 -28.61 -1.42 5.96
C LEU A 106 -28.80 -2.59 6.94
N GLY A 107 -27.82 -2.87 7.82
CA GLY A 107 -27.88 -3.95 8.79
C GLY A 107 -27.58 -5.34 8.23
N GLU A 108 -27.03 -5.44 7.02
CA GLU A 108 -26.62 -6.71 6.40
C GLU A 108 -25.33 -7.27 7.02
N ILE A 109 -24.49 -6.39 7.55
CA ILE A 109 -23.21 -6.72 8.17
C ILE A 109 -23.24 -6.25 9.63
N PRO A 110 -22.77 -7.06 10.59
CA PRO A 110 -22.78 -6.67 11.99
C PRO A 110 -21.91 -5.43 12.27
N ASP A 111 -22.39 -4.57 13.18
CA ASP A 111 -21.71 -3.31 13.52
C ASP A 111 -20.33 -3.48 14.15
N THR A 112 -20.03 -4.67 14.65
CA THR A 112 -18.76 -5.06 15.27
C THR A 112 -17.59 -5.03 14.29
N VAL A 113 -17.86 -4.98 12.98
CA VAL A 113 -16.83 -4.94 11.96
C VAL A 113 -16.14 -3.58 11.96
N LYS A 114 -14.86 -3.59 12.34
CA LYS A 114 -13.92 -2.47 12.15
C LYS A 114 -13.62 -2.35 10.66
N LEU A 115 -14.15 -1.30 10.04
CA LEU A 115 -13.76 -0.85 8.70
C LEU A 115 -12.54 0.04 8.86
N GLU A 116 -11.50 -0.18 8.07
CA GLU A 116 -10.37 0.75 8.03
C GLU A 116 -10.81 1.98 7.26
N GLU A 117 -10.78 3.14 7.89
CA GLU A 117 -10.96 4.40 7.20
C GLU A 117 -9.64 4.72 6.51
N ASN A 118 -9.57 4.50 5.20
CA ASN A 118 -8.55 5.19 4.43
C ASN A 118 -8.91 6.66 4.53
N ASN A 119 -8.13 7.40 5.33
CA ASN A 119 -8.11 8.85 5.33
C ASN A 119 -7.58 9.27 3.96
N ASP A 120 -8.45 9.29 2.96
CA ASP A 120 -8.21 10.08 1.76
C ASP A 120 -7.95 11.50 2.26
N ILE A 121 -6.69 11.93 2.16
CA ILE A 121 -6.29 13.29 2.51
C ILE A 121 -7.12 14.19 1.61
N GLN A 122 -8.18 14.76 2.19
CA GLN A 122 -8.97 15.81 1.59
C GLN A 122 -8.00 16.97 1.38
N PHE A 123 -7.43 17.08 0.19
CA PHE A 123 -6.62 18.22 -0.21
C PHE A 123 -7.61 19.38 -0.38
N ASP A 124 -7.98 20.00 0.74
CA ASP A 124 -8.85 21.17 0.75
C ASP A 124 -8.16 22.29 -0.03
N ALA A 125 -8.64 22.52 -1.25
CA ALA A 125 -8.25 23.63 -2.11
C ALA A 125 -8.64 25.02 -1.55
N ASN A 126 -9.05 25.10 -0.28
CA ASN A 126 -9.41 26.33 0.42
C ASN A 126 -8.24 26.97 1.20
N ALA A 127 -7.06 26.36 1.24
CA ALA A 127 -5.89 26.94 1.91
C ALA A 127 -5.10 27.96 1.04
N ALA A 128 -5.56 28.29 -0.16
CA ALA A 128 -4.83 29.15 -1.11
C ALA A 128 -5.56 30.46 -1.49
N LEU A 129 -6.61 30.87 -0.77
CA LEU A 129 -7.41 32.06 -1.13
C LEU A 129 -7.60 33.08 0.00
N LEU A 130 -6.60 33.22 0.87
CA LEU A 130 -6.46 34.37 1.76
C LEU A 130 -5.00 34.85 1.68
N GLU A 131 -4.71 35.73 0.73
CA GLU A 131 -4.24 37.11 0.98
C GLU A 131 -3.66 37.76 -0.30
N GLU A 132 -4.36 38.78 -0.80
CA GLU A 132 -3.97 39.93 -1.65
C GLU A 132 -5.21 40.87 -1.54
N ASP A 133 -5.22 42.14 -1.11
CA ASP A 133 -4.23 43.24 -1.06
C ASP A 133 -4.71 44.35 -0.09
N GLY A 134 -3.79 45.14 0.50
CA GLY A 134 -4.10 46.50 1.00
C GLY A 134 -3.23 47.09 2.14
N GLU A 135 -2.12 47.76 1.78
CA GLU A 135 -1.26 48.74 2.50
C GLU A 135 -1.98 49.66 3.53
N GLU A 136 -1.43 50.30 4.58
CA GLU A 136 -0.10 50.88 4.87
C GLU A 136 0.07 51.32 6.35
N GLY A 137 1.29 51.22 6.92
CA GLY A 137 1.91 52.26 7.77
C GLY A 137 2.05 52.07 9.30
N SER A 138 3.26 51.68 9.79
CA SER A 138 4.20 52.54 10.58
C SER A 138 5.10 51.81 11.63
N ALA A 139 6.39 51.74 11.28
CA ALA A 139 7.66 51.94 12.03
C ALA A 139 7.90 51.43 13.48
N SER A 140 8.91 50.55 13.63
CA SER A 140 10.19 50.75 14.37
C SER A 140 10.98 49.42 14.30
N GLY A 141 12.24 49.29 13.86
CA GLY A 141 13.35 50.21 13.74
C GLY A 141 14.40 49.91 14.82
N SER A 142 15.34 49.00 14.58
CA SER A 142 16.67 48.91 15.24
C SER A 142 17.59 48.01 14.42
N ASP A 143 18.49 48.63 13.65
CA ASP A 143 19.70 48.02 13.08
C ASP A 143 20.77 47.99 14.17
N ASP A 144 21.61 46.95 14.22
CA ASP A 144 23.01 47.05 14.69
C ASP A 144 23.78 45.81 14.18
N ASP A 145 24.70 46.05 13.23
CA ASP A 145 25.76 45.15 12.77
C ASP A 145 26.92 45.17 13.76
N GLU A 146 27.45 44.01 14.18
CA GLU A 146 28.88 43.83 14.48
C GLU A 146 29.33 42.38 14.20
N ASP A 147 30.24 42.23 13.23
CA ASP A 147 31.10 41.06 13.01
C ASP A 147 32.21 41.02 14.07
N GLU A 148 32.51 39.85 14.63
CA GLU A 148 33.89 39.42 14.92
C GLU A 148 33.97 37.93 15.25
N SER A 149 35.15 37.41 14.98
CA SER A 149 35.53 36.01 14.77
C SER A 149 35.82 35.26 16.07
N GLY A 150 35.67 33.93 16.05
CA GLY A 150 36.07 33.09 17.18
C GLY A 150 35.73 31.62 17.01
N SER A 151 36.74 30.85 16.62
CA SER A 151 36.77 29.41 16.39
C SER A 151 36.29 28.56 17.59
N ASN A 152 35.60 27.46 17.33
CA ASN A 152 35.86 26.22 18.07
C ASN A 152 35.53 24.99 17.24
N ASP A 153 36.59 24.23 16.97
CA ASP A 153 36.64 22.95 16.30
C ASP A 153 35.83 21.86 17.04
N GLY A 154 35.24 20.96 16.27
CA GLY A 154 34.47 19.81 16.76
C GLY A 154 34.26 18.76 15.69
N ASP A 155 35.32 18.44 14.93
CA ASP A 155 35.39 17.23 14.12
C ASP A 155 35.40 15.98 15.01
N SER A 156 34.50 15.04 14.74
CA SER A 156 34.74 13.62 15.00
C SER A 156 33.91 12.79 14.02
N ASP A 157 34.54 12.54 12.86
CA ASP A 157 34.27 11.40 11.99
C ASP A 157 34.48 10.11 12.82
N ASP A 158 33.41 9.34 13.04
CA ASP A 158 33.47 7.99 13.60
C ASP A 158 32.77 7.01 12.64
N SER A 159 33.34 6.87 11.45
CA SER A 159 32.85 5.94 10.41
C SER A 159 33.80 4.76 10.14
N ASP A 160 34.93 4.66 10.85
CA ASP A 160 35.97 3.66 10.57
C ASP A 160 35.89 2.38 11.44
N ASP A 161 35.12 2.37 12.55
CA ASP A 161 35.08 1.23 13.49
C ASP A 161 34.11 0.09 13.05
N VAL A 162 33.13 0.41 12.20
CA VAL A 162 32.17 -0.57 11.67
C VAL A 162 32.78 -1.48 10.59
N GLU A 163 33.72 -0.97 9.79
CA GLU A 163 34.26 -1.72 8.65
C GLU A 163 35.30 -2.76 9.10
N GLU A 164 36.10 -2.45 10.14
CA GLU A 164 37.04 -3.40 10.75
C GLU A 164 36.31 -4.52 11.50
N SER A 165 35.15 -4.21 12.09
CA SER A 165 34.26 -5.19 12.73
C SER A 165 33.71 -6.20 11.73
N ILE A 166 33.31 -5.74 10.54
CA ILE A 166 32.80 -6.59 9.44
C ILE A 166 33.95 -7.42 8.83
N GLN A 167 35.15 -6.85 8.69
CA GLN A 167 36.32 -7.58 8.20
C GLN A 167 36.81 -8.64 9.18
N ARG A 168 36.83 -8.37 10.50
CA ARG A 168 37.13 -9.38 11.52
C ARG A 168 36.14 -10.54 11.50
N TYR A 169 34.84 -10.25 11.37
CA TYR A 169 33.81 -11.31 11.27
C TYR A 169 33.97 -12.17 10.01
N ARG A 170 34.38 -11.58 8.87
CA ARG A 170 34.72 -12.34 7.66
C ARG A 170 35.99 -13.18 7.81
N TYR A 171 36.98 -12.71 8.57
CA TYR A 171 38.24 -13.44 8.76
C TYR A 171 38.07 -14.62 9.73
N ASP A 172 37.31 -14.43 10.81
CA ASP A 172 37.11 -15.43 11.85
C ASP A 172 36.14 -16.56 11.43
N TYR A 173 35.19 -16.27 10.53
CA TYR A 173 34.15 -17.24 10.11
C TYR A 173 34.11 -17.52 8.60
N GLY A 174 34.85 -16.80 7.77
CA GLY A 174 34.84 -16.89 6.31
C GLY A 174 36.11 -17.51 5.72
N GLY A 175 36.42 -18.76 6.12
CA GLY A 175 37.58 -19.49 5.64
C GLY A 175 37.23 -20.79 4.89
N GLY A 176 36.88 -20.68 3.60
CA GLY A 176 36.85 -21.81 2.67
C GLY A 176 37.74 -21.52 1.46
N LYS A 177 38.98 -22.02 1.51
CA LYS A 177 40.00 -22.01 0.44
C LYS A 177 39.40 -22.60 -0.86
N ASP A 178 39.78 -22.12 -2.04
CA ASP A 178 40.82 -22.81 -2.80
C ASP A 178 41.68 -21.86 -3.64
N MET A 179 42.94 -21.73 -3.21
CA MET A 179 44.06 -21.38 -4.07
C MET A 179 44.40 -22.56 -4.96
N ARG A 180 44.45 -22.33 -6.28
CA ARG A 180 45.55 -22.83 -7.12
C ARG A 180 45.74 -21.92 -8.32
N SER A 181 46.61 -20.94 -8.11
CA SER A 181 47.24 -20.17 -9.16
C SER A 181 48.12 -21.08 -10.03
N ASN A 182 48.10 -20.80 -11.33
CA ASN A 182 49.16 -21.03 -12.29
C ASN A 182 50.56 -21.22 -11.68
N ARG A 183 51.22 -22.33 -12.04
CA ARG A 183 52.68 -22.36 -12.16
C ARG A 183 53.16 -23.50 -13.06
N ARG A 184 53.56 -23.14 -14.29
CA ARG A 184 54.61 -23.76 -15.16
C ARG A 184 54.26 -25.18 -15.67
N LYS A 185 54.53 -25.60 -16.91
CA LYS A 185 55.57 -25.30 -17.90
C LYS A 185 55.03 -25.75 -19.27
#